data_AF-A0A3B0YFT1-F1
#
_entry.id   AF-A0A3B0YFT1-F1
#
_cell.length_a   1.000
_cell.length_b   1.000
_cell.length_c   1.000
_cell.angle_alpha   90.00
_cell.angle_beta   90.00
_cell.angle_gamma   90.00
#
_symmetry.space_group_name_H-M   'P 1'
#
loop_
_entity.id
_entity.type
_entity.pdbx_description
1 polymer ?
#
loop_
_entity_poly.entity_id
_entity_poly.type
_entity_poly.pdbx_seq_one_letter_code
_entity_poly.pdbx_strand_id
1 'polypeptide(L)'
;MLTNCNVNGRVSKKYCEVCDIELTHADKLLAEKLEYMVCQSFNCKRIMGQKSSMAPSLFKSHLNFNKKILRQQREKNNLKQKHIQQITKYEKTENAEVYDFFVNEYTGQLNVKPYKLIIPSGSPLSVSVPKNRVNNYIDHLQKIISEAGEYNSVDELKRDEHSDAYCKKISVDYALDTNPKLRTISDNVCTMCKGGCCASGKEHAYLSVFNIRRFMDENPHLTAKKILNLYTSRISTQSIDSSCINHTNTGCMLPRYLRSDICNAYYCDSLKKYHKKMLHEESPQKIMAIQRSNTYWNRFESGVKNEIIKLALITC
;
A
#
# COMPACT_ATOMS: atom_id res chain seq x y z
N MET A 1 57.98 19.40 24.84
CA MET A 1 57.83 18.98 23.43
C MET A 1 56.42 18.45 23.23
N LEU A 2 55.50 19.32 22.80
CA LEU A 2 54.13 18.99 22.43
C LEU A 2 54.06 18.99 20.91
N THR A 3 54.00 17.81 20.30
CA THR A 3 53.90 17.65 18.85
C THR A 3 52.44 17.74 18.44
N ASN A 4 52.08 18.88 17.84
CA ASN A 4 50.83 19.08 17.12
C ASN A 4 50.76 18.14 15.90
N CYS A 5 49.98 17.07 15.97
CA CYS A 5 49.53 16.33 14.79
C CYS A 5 48.30 17.01 14.20
N ASN A 6 48.55 17.99 13.33
CA ASN A 6 47.54 18.63 12.50
C ASN A 6 47.20 17.69 11.33
N VAL A 7 46.27 16.75 11.52
CA VAL A 7 45.75 15.89 10.44
C VAL A 7 44.59 16.62 9.76
N ASN A 8 44.90 17.65 8.98
CA ASN A 8 43.98 18.27 8.05
C ASN A 8 44.22 17.72 6.63
N GLY A 9 43.99 16.42 6.46
CA GLY A 9 43.92 15.79 5.14
C GLY A 9 42.53 16.04 4.53
N ARG A 10 42.39 17.07 3.68
CA ARG A 10 41.20 17.24 2.83
C ARG A 10 41.13 16.07 1.84
N VAL A 11 40.39 15.02 2.17
CA VAL A 11 40.09 13.92 1.25
C VAL A 11 39.29 14.50 0.08
N SER A 12 39.85 14.48 -1.13
CA SER A 12 39.15 14.94 -2.33
C SER A 12 37.88 14.11 -2.54
N LYS A 13 36.74 14.79 -2.69
CA LYS A 13 35.47 14.14 -2.99
C LYS A 13 35.54 13.51 -4.37
N LYS A 14 35.35 12.20 -4.46
CA LYS A 14 35.25 11.46 -5.72
C LYS A 14 33.78 11.19 -6.03
N TYR A 15 33.41 11.23 -7.29
CA TYR A 15 32.04 11.03 -7.76
C TYR A 15 31.96 9.84 -8.69
N CYS A 16 30.81 9.18 -8.72
CA CYS A 16 30.54 8.08 -9.64
C CYS A 16 30.57 8.58 -11.09
N GLU A 17 31.35 7.93 -11.95
CA GLU A 17 31.47 8.25 -13.37
C GLU A 17 30.17 8.09 -14.16
N VAL A 18 29.12 7.47 -13.60
CA VAL A 18 27.84 7.20 -14.29
C VAL A 18 26.70 8.05 -13.76
N CYS A 19 26.68 8.32 -12.46
CA CYS A 19 25.55 9.00 -11.83
C CYS A 19 25.94 10.24 -11.03
N ASP A 20 27.22 10.61 -10.98
CA ASP A 20 27.74 11.82 -10.33
C ASP A 20 27.37 11.92 -8.82
N ILE A 21 27.09 10.79 -8.15
CA ILE A 21 26.92 10.73 -6.69
C ILE A 21 28.29 10.64 -6.04
N GLU A 22 28.48 11.34 -4.91
CA GLU A 22 29.68 11.24 -4.08
C GLU A 22 29.88 9.80 -3.61
N LEU A 23 31.04 9.23 -3.91
CA LEU A 23 31.38 7.86 -3.56
C LEU A 23 31.63 7.75 -2.05
N THR A 24 30.99 6.76 -1.43
CA THR A 24 31.24 6.41 -0.03
C THR A 24 32.64 5.83 0.14
N HIS A 25 33.12 5.69 1.38
CA HIS A 25 34.39 5.01 1.65
C HIS A 25 34.39 3.56 1.14
N ALA A 26 33.28 2.84 1.31
CA ALA A 26 33.10 1.48 0.79
C ALA A 26 33.15 1.42 -0.75
N ASP A 27 32.56 2.42 -1.43
CA ASP A 27 32.67 2.53 -2.89
C ASP A 27 34.11 2.72 -3.35
N LYS A 28 34.89 3.54 -2.62
CA LYS A 28 36.30 3.82 -2.96
C LYS A 28 37.17 2.57 -2.85
N LEU A 29 37.00 1.79 -1.77
CA LEU A 29 37.74 0.54 -1.56
C LEU A 29 37.44 -0.51 -2.65
N LEU A 30 36.21 -0.54 -3.17
CA LEU A 30 35.84 -1.43 -4.26
C LEU A 30 36.29 -0.91 -5.63
N ALA A 31 36.29 0.41 -5.82
CA ALA A 31 36.80 1.05 -7.02
C ALA A 31 38.32 0.88 -7.17
N GLU A 32 39.09 0.68 -6.10
CA GLU A 32 40.53 0.36 -6.21
C GLU A 32 40.80 -0.98 -6.92
N LYS A 33 39.81 -1.87 -7.00
CA LYS A 33 39.90 -3.15 -7.74
C LYS A 33 39.39 -3.07 -9.18
N LEU A 34 38.80 -1.95 -9.59
CA LEU A 34 38.20 -1.74 -10.91
C LEU A 34 38.90 -0.55 -11.58
N GLU A 35 39.15 -0.57 -12.88
CA GLU A 35 39.76 0.58 -13.59
C GLU A 35 38.83 1.81 -13.73
N TYR A 36 37.79 1.92 -12.91
CA TYR A 36 36.75 2.94 -13.01
C TYR A 36 36.06 3.23 -11.67
N MET A 37 35.65 4.49 -11.48
CA MET A 37 35.08 5.01 -10.24
C MET A 37 33.54 4.96 -10.27
N VAL A 38 32.93 3.90 -9.74
CA VAL A 38 31.48 3.65 -9.86
C VAL A 38 30.88 3.28 -8.50
N CYS A 39 29.68 3.79 -8.21
CA CYS A 39 28.99 3.50 -6.95
C CYS A 39 28.40 2.07 -6.92
N GLN A 40 27.93 1.63 -5.75
CA GLN A 40 27.32 0.30 -5.60
C GLN A 40 26.02 0.06 -6.40
N SER A 41 25.44 1.08 -7.03
CA SER A 41 24.21 0.91 -7.82
C SER A 41 24.39 -0.11 -8.94
N PHE A 42 23.52 -1.12 -8.98
CA PHE A 42 23.48 -2.14 -10.04
C PHE A 42 23.47 -1.51 -11.44
N ASN A 43 22.69 -0.44 -11.63
CA ASN A 43 22.62 0.26 -12.91
C ASN A 43 23.95 0.87 -13.31
N CYS A 44 24.66 1.49 -12.37
CA CYS A 44 25.94 2.14 -12.65
C CYS A 44 27.03 1.09 -12.97
N LYS A 45 27.07 -0.02 -12.21
CA LYS A 45 27.96 -1.15 -12.49
C LYS A 45 27.67 -1.79 -13.85
N ARG A 46 26.39 -2.03 -14.17
CA ARG A 46 25.96 -2.60 -15.45
C ARG A 46 26.39 -1.74 -16.64
N ILE A 47 26.18 -0.42 -16.57
CA ILE A 47 26.61 0.51 -17.62
C ILE A 47 28.12 0.43 -17.82
N MET A 48 28.90 0.38 -16.73
CA MET A 48 30.36 0.38 -16.83
C MET A 48 30.94 -0.98 -17.23
N GLY A 49 30.25 -2.07 -16.90
CA GLY A 49 30.58 -3.40 -17.43
C GLY A 49 30.46 -3.51 -18.95
N GLN A 50 29.73 -2.61 -19.61
CA GLN A 50 29.61 -2.58 -21.07
C GLN A 50 30.79 -1.85 -21.76
N LYS A 51 31.70 -1.25 -20.99
CA LYS A 51 32.84 -0.49 -21.53
C LYS A 51 33.76 -1.33 -22.42
N SER A 52 34.01 -2.58 -22.04
CA SER A 52 34.89 -3.50 -22.79
C SER A 52 34.23 -4.16 -24.00
N SER A 53 32.90 -4.13 -24.10
CA SER A 53 32.13 -4.77 -25.18
C SER A 53 31.68 -3.82 -26.27
N MET A 54 31.95 -2.51 -26.14
CA MET A 54 31.54 -1.48 -27.08
C MET A 54 32.74 -0.72 -27.66
N ALA A 55 32.62 -0.27 -28.92
CA ALA A 55 33.57 0.68 -29.48
C ALA A 55 33.63 1.96 -28.62
N PRO A 56 34.80 2.60 -28.42
CA PRO A 56 34.94 3.72 -27.47
C PRO A 56 33.99 4.91 -27.74
N SER A 57 33.76 5.26 -29.00
CA SER A 57 32.83 6.34 -29.39
C SER A 57 31.37 6.01 -29.08
N LEU A 58 30.97 4.75 -29.31
CA LEU A 58 29.65 4.24 -28.99
C LEU A 58 29.44 4.19 -27.47
N PHE A 59 30.44 3.71 -26.73
CA PHE A 59 30.40 3.69 -25.26
C PHE A 59 30.28 5.08 -24.66
N LYS A 60 31.02 6.07 -25.18
CA LYS A 60 30.92 7.47 -24.73
C LYS A 60 29.51 8.01 -24.92
N SER A 61 28.90 7.75 -26.09
CA SER A 61 27.52 8.16 -26.38
C SER A 61 26.51 7.47 -25.48
N HIS A 62 26.67 6.16 -25.27
CA HIS A 62 25.86 5.34 -24.36
C HIS A 62 25.94 5.86 -22.91
N LEU A 63 27.14 6.13 -22.41
CA LEU A 63 27.37 6.65 -21.07
C LEU A 63 26.70 8.02 -20.89
N ASN A 64 26.87 8.94 -21.84
CA ASN A 64 26.25 10.27 -21.79
C ASN A 64 24.72 10.20 -21.80
N PHE A 65 24.14 9.32 -22.61
CA PHE A 65 22.70 9.09 -22.61
C PHE A 65 22.20 8.60 -21.24
N ASN A 66 22.84 7.57 -20.67
CA ASN A 66 22.44 7.04 -19.37
C ASN A 66 22.64 8.05 -18.23
N LYS A 67 23.72 8.85 -18.26
CA LYS A 67 23.93 9.96 -17.32
C LYS A 67 22.74 10.90 -17.29
N LYS A 68 22.27 11.32 -18.47
CA LYS A 68 21.11 12.20 -18.62
C LYS A 68 19.85 11.57 -18.02
N ILE A 69 19.58 10.30 -18.32
CA ILE A 69 18.42 9.56 -17.77
C ILE A 69 18.48 9.46 -16.24
N LEU A 70 19.62 9.06 -15.69
CA LEU A 70 19.79 8.92 -14.24
C LEU A 70 19.66 10.26 -13.51
N ARG A 71 20.17 11.34 -14.10
CA ARG A 71 20.01 12.70 -13.58
C ARG A 71 18.53 13.12 -13.56
N GLN A 72 17.82 12.95 -14.67
CA GLN A 72 16.39 13.27 -14.76
C GLN A 72 15.55 12.45 -13.77
N GLN A 73 15.84 11.14 -13.64
CA GLN A 73 15.17 10.29 -12.65
C GLN A 73 15.43 10.76 -11.22
N ARG A 74 16.67 11.16 -10.90
CA ARG A 74 17.01 11.69 -9.57
C ARG A 74 16.30 13.00 -9.30
N GLU A 75 16.31 13.94 -10.24
CA GLU A 75 15.60 15.22 -10.11
C GLU A 75 14.11 14.98 -9.87
N LYS A 76 13.48 14.12 -10.67
CA LYS A 76 12.07 13.71 -10.50
C LYS A 76 11.82 13.07 -9.12
N ASN A 77 12.67 12.14 -8.69
CA ASN A 77 12.54 11.47 -7.40
C ASN A 77 12.73 12.46 -6.24
N ASN A 78 13.69 13.39 -6.34
CA ASN A 78 13.93 14.42 -5.33
C ASN A 78 12.73 15.37 -5.22
N LEU A 79 12.15 15.80 -6.34
CA LEU A 79 10.93 16.60 -6.37
C LEU A 79 9.76 15.84 -5.72
N LYS A 80 9.57 14.56 -6.08
CA LYS A 80 8.54 13.70 -5.47
C LYS A 80 8.75 13.56 -3.96
N GLN A 81 9.97 13.34 -3.49
CA GLN A 81 10.27 13.21 -2.06
C GLN A 81 10.01 14.51 -1.30
N LYS A 82 10.44 15.66 -1.84
CA LYS A 82 10.13 16.98 -1.27
C LYS A 82 8.63 17.20 -1.16
N HIS A 83 7.87 16.85 -2.20
CA HIS A 83 6.41 16.95 -2.20
C HIS A 83 5.76 16.06 -1.13
N ILE A 84 6.18 14.79 -1.03
CA ILE A 84 5.69 13.85 0.01
C ILE A 84 5.99 14.40 1.41
N GLN A 85 7.19 14.93 1.63
CA GLN A 85 7.58 15.51 2.92
C GLN A 85 6.74 16.75 3.28
N GLN A 86 6.49 17.64 2.31
CA GLN A 86 5.63 18.81 2.49
C GLN A 86 4.21 18.41 2.88
N ILE A 87 3.58 17.51 2.12
CA ILE A 87 2.23 17.01 2.41
C ILE A 87 2.19 16.33 3.79
N THR A 88 3.16 15.46 4.09
CA THR A 88 3.21 14.75 5.37
C THR A 88 3.36 15.70 6.55
N LYS A 89 4.18 16.76 6.40
CA LYS A 89 4.34 17.80 7.43
C LYS A 89 3.05 18.57 7.64
N TYR A 90 2.42 19.03 6.56
CA TYR A 90 1.16 19.76 6.60
C TYR A 90 0.07 18.94 7.29
N GLU A 91 -0.13 17.69 6.88
CA GLU A 91 -1.12 16.80 7.51
C GLU A 91 -0.81 16.55 8.98
N LYS A 92 0.46 16.37 9.35
CA LYS A 92 0.83 16.15 10.75
C LYS A 92 0.43 17.34 11.63
N THR A 93 0.68 18.55 11.15
CA THR A 93 0.31 19.79 11.85
C THR A 93 -1.21 19.93 11.95
N GLU A 94 -1.93 19.90 10.83
CA GLU A 94 -3.38 20.10 10.83
C GLU A 94 -4.13 19.01 11.60
N ASN A 95 -3.73 17.73 11.46
CA ASN A 95 -4.32 16.64 12.24
C ASN A 95 -3.98 16.72 13.75
N ALA A 96 -2.91 17.43 14.14
CA ALA A 96 -2.61 17.68 15.55
C ALA A 96 -3.51 18.80 16.08
N GLU A 97 -3.60 19.92 15.37
CA GLU A 97 -4.44 21.06 15.73
C GLU A 97 -5.91 20.67 15.90
N VAL A 98 -6.47 19.96 14.92
CA VAL A 98 -7.88 19.53 14.97
C VAL A 98 -8.13 18.51 16.08
N TYR A 99 -7.15 17.64 16.34
CA TYR A 99 -7.24 16.67 17.43
C TYR A 99 -7.19 17.35 18.79
N ASP A 100 -6.25 18.28 18.99
CA ASP A 100 -6.11 19.00 20.25
C ASP A 100 -7.32 19.90 20.52
N PHE A 101 -7.85 20.57 19.48
CA PHE A 101 -9.10 21.32 19.54
C PHE A 101 -10.27 20.42 19.97
N PHE A 102 -10.47 19.28 19.28
CA PHE A 102 -11.54 18.35 19.62
C PHE A 102 -11.42 17.80 21.04
N VAL A 103 -10.20 17.43 21.45
CA VAL A 103 -9.94 16.99 22.83
C VAL A 103 -10.32 18.12 23.79
N ASN A 104 -9.82 19.34 23.62
CA ASN A 104 -10.11 20.42 24.56
C ASN A 104 -11.61 20.76 24.66
N GLU A 105 -12.32 20.80 23.53
CA GLU A 105 -13.76 21.15 23.49
C GLU A 105 -14.68 20.02 23.97
N TYR A 106 -14.39 18.76 23.61
CA TYR A 106 -15.29 17.63 23.89
C TYR A 106 -14.83 16.74 25.05
N THR A 107 -13.59 16.83 25.52
CA THR A 107 -13.06 15.99 26.62
C THR A 107 -13.08 16.63 27.99
N GLY A 108 -13.67 17.82 28.17
CA GLY A 108 -14.06 18.30 29.50
C GLY A 108 -14.94 17.29 30.28
N GLN A 109 -15.50 16.29 29.58
CA GLN A 109 -16.31 15.18 30.11
C GLN A 109 -15.67 13.78 29.93
N LEU A 110 -14.44 13.66 29.41
CA LEU A 110 -13.82 12.35 29.11
C LEU A 110 -12.63 12.08 30.04
N ASN A 111 -12.77 11.04 30.87
CA ASN A 111 -11.70 10.61 31.80
C ASN A 111 -10.43 10.08 31.08
N VAL A 112 -10.49 9.80 29.77
CA VAL A 112 -9.38 9.26 28.98
C VAL A 112 -9.36 9.90 27.59
N LYS A 113 -8.16 10.33 27.14
CA LYS A 113 -7.96 10.89 25.80
C LYS A 113 -8.21 9.81 24.71
N PRO A 114 -9.00 10.11 23.66
CA PRO A 114 -9.27 9.14 22.61
C PRO A 114 -8.03 8.85 21.76
N TYR A 115 -7.90 7.65 21.20
CA TYR A 115 -6.84 7.33 20.25
C TYR A 115 -7.06 8.08 18.94
N LYS A 116 -6.04 8.83 18.47
CA LYS A 116 -6.08 9.52 17.18
C LYS A 116 -5.88 8.55 16.04
N LEU A 117 -6.84 8.48 15.12
CA LEU A 117 -6.79 7.61 13.95
C LEU A 117 -7.06 8.42 12.68
N ILE A 118 -6.13 8.42 11.73
CA ILE A 118 -6.28 9.15 10.45
C ILE A 118 -6.69 8.16 9.37
N ILE A 119 -7.84 8.37 8.72
CA ILE A 119 -8.32 7.51 7.64
C ILE A 119 -8.49 8.26 6.32
N PRO A 120 -8.26 7.57 5.19
CA PRO A 120 -8.65 8.10 3.89
C PRO A 120 -10.18 8.06 3.72
N SER A 121 -10.64 8.65 2.62
CA SER A 121 -11.99 8.51 2.11
C SER A 121 -11.94 7.97 0.69
N GLY A 122 -12.81 7.00 0.39
CA GLY A 122 -13.17 6.70 -0.98
C GLY A 122 -14.21 7.70 -1.49
N SER A 123 -14.68 7.45 -2.71
CA SER A 123 -15.74 8.27 -3.31
C SER A 123 -17.01 8.22 -2.45
N PRO A 124 -17.64 9.37 -2.15
CA PRO A 124 -18.94 9.37 -1.50
C PRO A 124 -20.07 9.01 -2.48
N LEU A 125 -19.79 9.02 -3.79
CA LEU A 125 -20.77 8.83 -4.85
C LEU A 125 -21.06 7.35 -5.06
N SER A 126 -22.34 6.99 -5.01
CA SER A 126 -22.83 5.70 -5.47
C SER A 126 -23.43 5.87 -6.86
N VAL A 127 -23.00 5.02 -7.79
CA VAL A 127 -23.39 5.06 -9.20
C VAL A 127 -23.99 3.72 -9.60
N SER A 128 -24.90 3.75 -10.57
CA SER A 128 -25.40 2.52 -11.19
C SER A 128 -24.23 1.75 -11.80
N VAL A 129 -24.17 0.44 -11.58
CA VAL A 129 -23.09 -0.40 -12.13
C VAL A 129 -23.31 -0.55 -13.64
N PRO A 130 -22.40 -0.05 -14.49
CA PRO A 130 -22.51 -0.21 -15.94
C PRO A 130 -22.35 -1.68 -16.35
N LYS A 131 -23.06 -2.10 -17.40
CA LYS A 131 -23.05 -3.49 -17.89
C LYS A 131 -21.64 -4.01 -18.22
N ASN A 132 -20.77 -3.16 -18.78
CA ASN A 132 -19.39 -3.54 -19.09
C ASN A 132 -18.59 -3.90 -17.83
N ARG A 133 -18.79 -3.20 -16.70
CA ARG A 133 -18.13 -3.54 -15.43
C ARG A 133 -18.59 -4.90 -14.92
N VAL A 134 -19.88 -5.18 -15.01
CA VAL A 134 -20.46 -6.49 -14.65
C VAL A 134 -19.84 -7.59 -15.52
N ASN A 135 -19.80 -7.40 -16.84
CA ASN A 135 -19.21 -8.37 -17.76
C ASN A 135 -17.73 -8.61 -17.45
N ASN A 136 -16.94 -7.55 -17.28
CA ASN A 136 -15.51 -7.68 -16.93
C ASN A 136 -15.29 -8.46 -15.63
N TYR A 137 -16.17 -8.27 -14.63
CA TYR A 137 -16.08 -9.04 -13.39
C TYR A 137 -16.43 -10.52 -13.60
N ILE A 138 -17.48 -10.80 -14.38
CA ILE A 138 -17.88 -12.16 -14.73
C ILE A 138 -16.76 -12.86 -15.51
N ASP A 139 -16.18 -12.20 -16.51
CA ASP A 139 -15.08 -12.72 -17.33
C ASP A 139 -13.85 -13.03 -16.44
N HIS A 140 -13.52 -12.12 -15.52
CA HIS A 140 -12.45 -12.34 -14.54
C HIS A 140 -12.73 -13.56 -13.67
N LEU A 141 -13.94 -13.67 -13.09
CA LEU A 141 -14.35 -14.80 -12.27
C LEU A 141 -14.28 -16.12 -13.04
N GLN A 142 -14.84 -16.16 -14.25
CA GLN A 142 -14.81 -17.35 -15.10
C GLN A 142 -13.38 -17.81 -15.37
N LYS A 143 -12.49 -16.86 -15.69
CA LYS A 143 -11.07 -17.15 -15.91
C LYS A 143 -10.44 -17.78 -14.66
N ILE A 144 -10.52 -17.12 -13.50
CA ILE A 144 -9.85 -17.62 -12.29
C ILE A 144 -10.50 -18.91 -11.74
N ILE A 145 -11.80 -19.13 -11.99
CA ILE A 145 -12.50 -20.37 -11.63
C ILE A 145 -12.05 -21.51 -12.54
N SER A 146 -11.95 -21.27 -13.85
CA SER A 146 -11.46 -22.28 -14.79
C SER A 146 -10.03 -22.67 -14.45
N GLU A 147 -9.14 -21.68 -14.28
CA GLU A 147 -7.74 -21.88 -13.94
C GLU A 147 -7.57 -22.60 -12.59
N ALA A 148 -8.37 -22.27 -11.57
CA ALA A 148 -8.35 -23.00 -10.30
C ALA A 148 -8.79 -24.47 -10.46
N GLY A 149 -9.70 -24.76 -11.39
CA GLY A 149 -10.16 -26.11 -11.69
C GLY A 149 -9.09 -27.03 -12.30
N GLU A 150 -7.98 -26.47 -12.82
CA GLU A 150 -6.86 -27.23 -13.40
C GLU A 150 -5.94 -27.84 -12.33
N TYR A 151 -6.07 -27.39 -11.08
CA TYR A 151 -5.27 -27.85 -9.93
C TYR A 151 -6.12 -28.72 -8.99
N ASN A 152 -5.51 -29.74 -8.38
CA ASN A 152 -6.21 -30.59 -7.41
C ASN A 152 -6.28 -29.95 -6.02
N SER A 153 -5.30 -29.11 -5.68
CA SER A 153 -5.16 -28.45 -4.38
C SER A 153 -4.47 -27.10 -4.54
N VAL A 154 -4.74 -26.18 -3.62
CA VAL A 154 -4.05 -24.89 -3.50
C VAL A 154 -2.53 -25.04 -3.35
N ASP A 155 -2.04 -26.17 -2.83
CA ASP A 155 -0.61 -26.42 -2.62
C ASP A 155 0.18 -26.62 -3.93
N GLU A 156 -0.50 -26.93 -5.05
CA GLU A 156 0.11 -27.07 -6.37
C GLU A 156 0.41 -25.71 -7.03
N LEU A 157 -0.18 -24.63 -6.53
CA LEU A 157 -0.02 -23.29 -7.09
C LEU A 157 1.35 -22.69 -6.74
N LYS A 158 1.97 -22.02 -7.71
CA LYS A 158 3.23 -21.29 -7.49
C LYS A 158 2.99 -20.08 -6.59
N ARG A 159 3.67 -20.05 -5.44
CA ARG A 159 3.56 -18.96 -4.45
C ARG A 159 3.79 -17.58 -5.07
N ASP A 160 2.89 -16.67 -4.73
CA ASP A 160 2.88 -15.26 -5.13
C ASP A 160 2.37 -14.36 -3.97
N GLU A 161 2.07 -13.11 -4.28
CA GLU A 161 1.52 -12.16 -3.31
C GLU A 161 0.16 -12.57 -2.71
N HIS A 162 -0.64 -13.37 -3.43
CA HIS A 162 -1.92 -13.88 -2.94
C HIS A 162 -1.74 -15.04 -1.95
N SER A 163 -0.72 -15.88 -2.15
CA SER A 163 -0.30 -16.87 -1.15
C SER A 163 0.09 -16.18 0.17
N ASP A 164 0.90 -15.13 0.11
CA ASP A 164 1.33 -14.38 1.31
C ASP A 164 0.16 -13.65 2.00
N ALA A 165 -0.84 -13.23 1.22
CA ALA A 165 -2.04 -12.59 1.76
C ALA A 165 -2.85 -13.53 2.65
N TYR A 166 -2.88 -14.83 2.35
CA TYR A 166 -3.58 -15.81 3.17
C TYR A 166 -2.96 -15.97 4.56
N CYS A 167 -1.63 -16.07 4.66
CA CYS A 167 -0.95 -16.12 5.95
C CYS A 167 -1.27 -14.87 6.80
N LYS A 168 -1.28 -13.68 6.17
CA LYS A 168 -1.66 -12.44 6.83
C LYS A 168 -3.12 -12.43 7.26
N LYS A 169 -4.03 -12.96 6.43
CA LYS A 169 -5.46 -13.12 6.77
C LYS A 169 -5.59 -13.95 8.05
N ILE A 170 -4.93 -15.10 8.17
CA ILE A 170 -5.00 -15.95 9.37
C ILE A 170 -4.60 -15.15 10.62
N SER A 171 -3.49 -14.43 10.57
CA SER A 171 -3.04 -13.61 11.72
C SER A 171 -4.04 -12.51 12.07
N VAL A 172 -4.66 -11.89 11.07
CA VAL A 172 -5.71 -10.87 11.28
C VAL A 172 -6.96 -11.49 11.86
N ASP A 173 -7.47 -12.58 11.30
CA ASP A 173 -8.68 -13.25 11.77
C ASP A 173 -8.50 -13.69 13.24
N TYR A 174 -7.36 -14.30 13.58
CA TYR A 174 -7.02 -14.63 14.96
C TYR A 174 -7.08 -13.42 15.90
N ALA A 175 -6.47 -12.29 15.51
CA ALA A 175 -6.49 -11.06 16.32
C ALA A 175 -7.89 -10.47 16.50
N LEU A 176 -8.77 -10.60 15.50
CA LEU A 176 -10.15 -10.11 15.56
C LEU A 176 -11.08 -11.06 16.32
N ASP A 177 -10.85 -12.37 16.25
CA ASP A 177 -11.63 -13.38 16.96
C ASP A 177 -11.33 -13.37 18.45
N THR A 178 -10.06 -13.18 18.81
CA THR A 178 -9.63 -13.01 20.20
C THR A 178 -9.98 -11.64 20.78
N ASN A 179 -10.35 -10.66 19.95
CA ASN A 179 -10.71 -9.31 20.40
C ASN A 179 -11.95 -8.75 19.65
N PRO A 180 -13.18 -9.08 20.12
CA PRO A 180 -14.41 -8.62 19.48
C PRO A 180 -14.56 -7.09 19.40
N LYS A 181 -13.98 -6.35 20.38
CA LYS A 181 -14.00 -4.88 20.37
C LYS A 181 -13.14 -4.32 19.23
N LEU A 182 -11.97 -4.93 18.99
CA LEU A 182 -11.11 -4.59 17.86
C LEU A 182 -11.83 -4.83 16.52
N ARG A 183 -12.63 -5.89 16.41
CA ARG A 183 -13.47 -6.17 15.24
C ARG A 183 -14.50 -5.08 15.00
N THR A 184 -15.31 -4.74 16.01
CA THR A 184 -16.32 -3.67 15.91
C THR A 184 -15.71 -2.33 15.49
N ILE A 185 -14.60 -1.95 16.11
CA ILE A 185 -13.87 -0.73 15.76
C ILE A 185 -13.37 -0.77 14.31
N SER A 186 -12.78 -1.89 13.90
CA SER A 186 -12.24 -2.03 12.54
C SER A 186 -13.33 -1.93 11.49
N ASP A 187 -14.49 -2.55 11.72
CA ASP A 187 -15.64 -2.49 10.82
C ASP A 187 -16.23 -1.07 10.76
N ASN A 188 -16.33 -0.37 11.88
CA ASN A 188 -16.77 1.03 11.94
C ASN A 188 -15.84 1.96 11.16
N VAL A 189 -14.52 1.83 11.38
CA VAL A 189 -13.50 2.64 10.68
C VAL A 189 -13.49 2.36 9.18
N CYS A 190 -13.56 1.09 8.78
CA CYS A 190 -13.61 0.70 7.36
C CYS A 190 -14.90 1.20 6.67
N THR A 191 -16.04 1.14 7.35
CA THR A 191 -17.31 1.67 6.85
C THR A 191 -17.24 3.18 6.67
N MET A 192 -16.69 3.90 7.64
CA MET A 192 -16.47 5.35 7.56
C MET A 192 -15.58 5.72 6.37
N CYS A 193 -14.52 4.95 6.12
CA CYS A 193 -13.57 5.14 5.02
C CYS A 193 -14.22 5.02 3.62
N LYS A 194 -15.35 4.32 3.47
CA LYS A 194 -16.03 4.10 2.19
C LYS A 194 -15.07 3.70 1.06
N GLY A 195 -14.22 2.71 1.33
CA GLY A 195 -13.37 2.12 0.28
C GLY A 195 -12.18 2.97 -0.16
N GLY A 196 -11.73 3.94 0.64
CA GLY A 196 -10.47 4.67 0.38
C GLY A 196 -9.25 3.77 0.20
N CYS A 197 -9.28 2.55 0.76
CA CYS A 197 -8.29 1.50 0.54
C CYS A 197 -8.70 0.49 -0.54
N CYS A 198 -10.01 0.28 -0.76
CA CYS A 198 -10.56 -0.73 -1.68
C CYS A 198 -10.60 -0.26 -3.15
N ALA A 199 -10.27 1.02 -3.42
CA ALA A 199 -10.43 1.62 -4.74
C ALA A 199 -9.73 0.88 -5.88
N SER A 200 -8.54 0.34 -5.62
CA SER A 200 -7.73 -0.39 -6.60
C SER A 200 -8.21 -1.81 -6.91
N GLY A 201 -9.26 -2.32 -6.23
CA GLY A 201 -9.82 -3.65 -6.52
C GLY A 201 -10.66 -3.73 -7.79
N LYS A 202 -11.19 -2.60 -8.28
CA LYS A 202 -11.93 -2.48 -9.55
C LYS A 202 -12.88 -3.67 -9.85
N GLU A 203 -12.90 -4.19 -11.07
CA GLU A 203 -13.74 -5.32 -11.47
C GLU A 203 -13.12 -6.67 -11.09
N HIS A 204 -11.89 -6.76 -10.57
CA HIS A 204 -11.29 -8.04 -10.19
C HIS A 204 -11.47 -8.37 -8.70
N ALA A 205 -11.83 -7.39 -7.87
CA ALA A 205 -12.03 -7.50 -6.42
C ALA A 205 -10.86 -8.16 -5.66
N TYR A 206 -9.65 -8.09 -6.22
CA TYR A 206 -8.46 -8.82 -5.79
C TYR A 206 -8.62 -10.35 -5.71
N LEU A 207 -9.67 -10.90 -6.31
CA LEU A 207 -9.87 -12.34 -6.37
C LEU A 207 -8.86 -12.95 -7.33
N SER A 208 -8.22 -14.03 -6.90
CA SER A 208 -7.25 -14.79 -7.69
C SER A 208 -7.56 -16.27 -7.67
N VAL A 209 -6.80 -17.01 -8.48
CA VAL A 209 -6.81 -18.49 -8.53
C VAL A 209 -6.62 -19.09 -7.15
N PHE A 210 -5.71 -18.53 -6.34
CA PHE A 210 -5.50 -18.97 -4.95
C PHE A 210 -6.78 -18.88 -4.10
N ASN A 211 -7.55 -17.80 -4.23
CA ASN A 211 -8.77 -17.63 -3.46
C ASN A 211 -9.82 -18.67 -3.87
N ILE A 212 -9.98 -18.87 -5.18
CA ILE A 212 -10.98 -19.81 -5.69
C ILE A 212 -10.60 -21.26 -5.43
N ARG A 213 -9.34 -21.64 -5.65
CA ARG A 213 -8.85 -23.01 -5.41
C ARG A 213 -9.03 -23.40 -3.95
N ARG A 214 -8.63 -22.54 -3.02
CA ARG A 214 -8.85 -22.75 -1.59
C ARG A 214 -10.33 -22.89 -1.25
N PHE A 215 -11.18 -22.03 -1.83
CA PHE A 215 -12.63 -22.13 -1.63
C PHE A 215 -13.21 -23.45 -2.18
N MET A 216 -12.69 -23.94 -3.30
CA MET A 216 -13.06 -25.25 -3.85
C MET A 216 -12.59 -26.40 -2.94
N ASP A 217 -11.37 -26.32 -2.39
CA ASP A 217 -10.81 -27.33 -1.48
C ASP A 217 -11.63 -27.42 -0.18
N GLU A 218 -12.07 -26.27 0.34
CA GLU A 218 -12.98 -26.18 1.51
C GLU A 218 -14.41 -26.62 1.18
N ASN A 219 -14.81 -26.65 -0.10
CA ASN A 219 -16.18 -26.92 -0.55
C ASN A 219 -16.21 -27.88 -1.76
N PRO A 220 -15.74 -29.14 -1.63
CA PRO A 220 -15.55 -30.07 -2.75
C PRO A 220 -16.85 -30.47 -3.46
N HIS A 221 -18.01 -30.22 -2.84
CA HIS A 221 -19.33 -30.50 -3.40
C HIS A 221 -19.87 -29.38 -4.32
N LEU A 222 -19.18 -28.23 -4.39
CA LEU A 222 -19.59 -27.11 -5.24
C LEU A 222 -18.97 -27.23 -6.62
N THR A 223 -19.80 -27.06 -7.65
CA THR A 223 -19.33 -26.98 -9.04
C THR A 223 -18.86 -25.57 -9.39
N ALA A 224 -18.01 -25.45 -10.42
CA ALA A 224 -17.58 -24.15 -10.95
C ALA A 224 -18.76 -23.19 -11.23
N LYS A 225 -19.86 -23.71 -11.80
CA LYS A 225 -21.09 -22.94 -12.04
C LYS A 225 -21.74 -22.43 -10.74
N LYS A 226 -21.79 -23.25 -9.69
CA LYS A 226 -22.32 -22.83 -8.38
C LYS A 226 -21.42 -21.75 -7.76
N ILE A 227 -20.10 -21.91 -7.86
CA ILE A 227 -19.13 -20.91 -7.36
C ILE A 227 -19.33 -19.58 -8.10
N LEU A 228 -19.39 -19.59 -9.44
CA LEU A 228 -19.66 -18.38 -10.22
C LEU A 228 -20.95 -17.69 -9.75
N ASN A 229 -22.03 -18.46 -9.57
CA ASN A 229 -23.32 -17.93 -9.08
C ASN A 229 -23.24 -17.33 -7.66
N LEU A 230 -22.43 -17.90 -6.76
CA LEU A 230 -22.22 -17.33 -5.42
C LEU A 230 -21.63 -15.92 -5.49
N TYR A 231 -20.74 -15.65 -6.43
CA TYR A 231 -20.17 -14.33 -6.63
C TYR A 231 -21.11 -13.39 -7.39
N THR A 232 -21.68 -13.84 -8.52
CA THR A 232 -22.49 -12.97 -9.39
C THR A 232 -23.82 -12.57 -8.75
N SER A 233 -24.40 -13.40 -7.89
CA SER A 233 -25.59 -13.05 -7.10
C SER A 233 -25.35 -11.94 -6.07
N ARG A 234 -24.09 -11.54 -5.83
CA ARG A 234 -23.72 -10.43 -4.93
C ARG A 234 -23.35 -9.16 -5.67
N ILE A 235 -23.58 -9.09 -6.97
CA ILE A 235 -23.41 -7.84 -7.72
C ILE A 235 -24.63 -6.96 -7.44
N SER A 236 -24.38 -5.81 -6.80
CA SER A 236 -25.40 -4.79 -6.57
C SER A 236 -25.70 -4.01 -7.85
N THR A 237 -26.92 -3.45 -7.96
CA THR A 237 -27.25 -2.50 -9.02
C THR A 237 -26.49 -1.18 -8.88
N GLN A 238 -25.99 -0.88 -7.68
CA GLN A 238 -25.20 0.30 -7.37
C GLN A 238 -23.86 -0.06 -6.71
N SER A 239 -22.79 0.61 -7.13
CA SER A 239 -21.46 0.50 -6.51
C SER A 239 -20.91 1.89 -6.20
N ILE A 240 -19.95 1.99 -5.29
CA ILE A 240 -19.20 3.24 -5.08
C ILE A 240 -18.36 3.55 -6.32
N ASP A 241 -18.43 4.79 -6.78
CA ASP A 241 -17.69 5.25 -7.94
C ASP A 241 -16.17 5.08 -7.76
N SER A 242 -15.49 4.74 -8.85
CA SER A 242 -14.04 4.53 -8.88
C SER A 242 -13.53 3.55 -7.81
N SER A 243 -14.36 2.57 -7.43
CA SER A 243 -14.06 1.54 -6.42
C SER A 243 -14.20 0.12 -6.95
N CYS A 244 -13.95 -0.86 -6.08
CA CYS A 244 -14.24 -2.27 -6.35
C CYS A 244 -15.72 -2.47 -6.68
N ILE A 245 -16.05 -3.32 -7.66
CA ILE A 245 -17.43 -3.58 -8.10
C ILE A 245 -18.35 -4.06 -6.96
N ASN A 246 -17.79 -4.77 -5.98
CA ASN A 246 -18.56 -5.32 -4.85
C ASN A 246 -18.74 -4.32 -3.69
N HIS A 247 -18.21 -3.10 -3.80
CA HIS A 247 -18.27 -2.10 -2.76
C HIS A 247 -19.47 -1.17 -2.95
N THR A 248 -20.33 -1.10 -1.94
CA THR A 248 -21.59 -0.36 -1.91
C THR A 248 -21.63 0.64 -0.75
N ASN A 249 -22.69 1.43 -0.65
CA ASN A 249 -22.90 2.38 0.45
C ASN A 249 -22.99 1.72 1.84
N THR A 250 -23.37 0.44 1.92
CA THR A 250 -23.42 -0.36 3.15
C THR A 250 -22.18 -1.22 3.38
N GLY A 251 -21.13 -1.03 2.58
CA GLY A 251 -19.89 -1.81 2.63
C GLY A 251 -19.78 -2.83 1.50
N CYS A 252 -18.97 -3.87 1.72
CA CYS A 252 -18.72 -4.89 0.69
C CYS A 252 -19.86 -5.93 0.64
N MET A 253 -20.47 -6.09 -0.53
CA MET A 253 -21.56 -7.02 -0.79
C MET A 253 -21.11 -8.50 -0.77
N LEU A 254 -19.80 -8.74 -0.91
CA LEU A 254 -19.25 -10.07 -0.60
C LEU A 254 -19.14 -10.25 0.92
N PRO A 255 -19.62 -11.38 1.46
CA PRO A 255 -19.36 -11.77 2.83
C PRO A 255 -17.86 -12.09 2.98
N ARG A 256 -17.33 -12.00 4.21
CA ARG A 256 -15.89 -12.13 4.48
C ARG A 256 -15.28 -13.41 3.89
N TYR A 257 -16.01 -14.53 3.94
CA TYR A 257 -15.55 -15.82 3.40
C TYR A 257 -15.46 -15.87 1.86
N LEU A 258 -16.13 -14.98 1.12
CA LEU A 258 -15.98 -14.86 -0.35
C LEU A 258 -15.00 -13.77 -0.76
N ARG A 259 -14.63 -12.86 0.16
CA ARG A 259 -13.65 -11.80 -0.14
C ARG A 259 -12.28 -12.43 -0.35
N SER A 260 -11.47 -11.82 -1.20
CA SER A 260 -10.07 -12.21 -1.36
C SER A 260 -9.30 -12.10 -0.05
N ASP A 261 -8.24 -12.89 0.07
CA ASP A 261 -7.33 -12.83 1.22
C ASP A 261 -6.69 -11.45 1.36
N ILE A 262 -6.42 -10.76 0.24
CA ILE A 262 -5.96 -9.36 0.25
C ILE A 262 -6.99 -8.46 0.95
N CYS A 263 -8.26 -8.55 0.58
CA CYS A 263 -9.32 -7.75 1.21
C CYS A 263 -9.47 -8.07 2.70
N ASN A 264 -9.34 -9.34 3.09
CA ASN A 264 -9.51 -9.77 4.48
C ASN A 264 -8.29 -9.43 5.36
N ALA A 265 -7.09 -9.37 4.78
CA ALA A 265 -5.85 -9.09 5.48
C ALA A 265 -5.47 -7.60 5.50
N TYR A 266 -6.09 -6.77 4.66
CA TYR A 266 -5.67 -5.38 4.48
C TYR A 266 -6.32 -4.42 5.47
N TYR A 267 -5.48 -3.63 6.13
CA TYR A 267 -5.86 -2.42 6.85
C TYR A 267 -4.96 -1.24 6.47
N CYS A 268 -5.49 -0.02 6.53
CA CYS A 268 -4.67 1.18 6.35
C CYS A 268 -3.61 1.28 7.46
N ASP A 269 -2.52 2.02 7.21
CA ASP A 269 -1.40 2.10 8.15
C ASP A 269 -1.81 2.61 9.54
N SER A 270 -2.78 3.52 9.61
CA SER A 270 -3.32 4.01 10.87
C SER A 270 -4.02 2.90 11.67
N LEU A 271 -4.83 2.07 11.01
CA LEU A 271 -5.54 0.97 11.66
C LEU A 271 -4.60 -0.19 12.00
N LYS A 272 -3.58 -0.46 11.17
CA LYS A 272 -2.49 -1.41 11.51
C LYS A 272 -1.73 -0.99 12.77
N LYS A 273 -1.40 0.31 12.91
CA LYS A 273 -0.76 0.84 14.11
C LYS A 273 -1.66 0.72 15.34
N TYR A 274 -2.96 0.97 15.16
CA TYR A 274 -3.94 0.79 16.21
C TYR A 274 -4.04 -0.69 16.66
N HIS A 275 -4.16 -1.63 15.73
CA HIS A 275 -4.17 -3.08 16.02
C HIS A 275 -2.96 -3.49 16.84
N LYS A 276 -1.75 -3.11 16.41
CA LYS A 276 -0.51 -3.40 17.14
C LYS A 276 -0.51 -2.86 18.56
N LYS A 277 -1.09 -1.67 18.78
CA LYS A 277 -1.19 -1.07 20.11
C LYS A 277 -2.17 -1.83 21.00
N MET A 278 -3.33 -2.21 20.45
CA MET A 278 -4.39 -2.92 21.18
C MET A 278 -4.05 -4.36 21.55
N LEU A 279 -3.07 -4.98 20.88
CA LEU A 279 -2.54 -6.29 21.29
C LEU A 279 -1.80 -6.24 22.64
N HIS A 280 -1.42 -5.05 23.13
CA HIS A 280 -0.61 -4.87 24.33
C HIS A 280 -1.29 -4.04 25.43
N GLU A 281 -2.52 -3.54 25.23
CA GLU A 281 -3.20 -2.65 26.17
C GLU A 281 -4.60 -3.18 26.53
N GLU A 282 -4.89 -3.35 27.82
CA GLU A 282 -6.21 -3.71 28.34
C GLU A 282 -7.09 -2.46 28.50
N SER A 283 -7.62 -1.91 27.42
CA SER A 283 -8.86 -1.12 27.46
C SER A 283 -9.35 -0.71 26.07
N PRO A 284 -10.67 -0.63 25.85
CA PRO A 284 -11.21 -0.02 24.65
C PRO A 284 -10.90 1.48 24.63
N GLN A 285 -9.89 1.86 23.85
CA GLN A 285 -9.65 3.27 23.57
C GLN A 285 -10.81 3.79 22.72
N LYS A 286 -11.53 4.80 23.22
CA LYS A 286 -12.38 5.65 22.37
C LYS A 286 -11.51 6.15 21.22
N ILE A 287 -11.98 6.14 19.98
CA ILE A 287 -11.18 6.58 18.83
C ILE A 287 -11.72 7.89 18.32
N MET A 288 -10.83 8.85 18.09
CA MET A 288 -11.13 10.00 17.27
C MET A 288 -10.61 9.73 15.86
N ALA A 289 -11.54 9.43 14.96
CA ALA A 289 -11.25 9.26 13.54
C ALA A 289 -11.26 10.62 12.84
N ILE A 290 -10.14 10.96 12.19
CA ILE A 290 -10.00 12.12 11.30
C ILE A 290 -9.96 11.58 9.87
N GLN A 291 -11.00 11.89 9.11
CA GLN A 291 -11.12 11.46 7.72
C GLN A 291 -10.65 12.55 6.77
N ARG A 292 -9.77 12.18 5.85
CA ARG A 292 -9.28 13.07 4.79
C ARG A 292 -9.89 12.70 3.44
N SER A 293 -10.04 13.70 2.56
CA SER A 293 -10.74 13.57 1.26
C SER A 293 -10.03 12.67 0.24
N ASN A 294 -8.76 12.33 0.47
CA ASN A 294 -7.97 11.50 -0.43
C ASN A 294 -8.20 10.00 -0.20
N THR A 295 -7.91 9.21 -1.22
CA THR A 295 -7.79 7.76 -1.07
C THR A 295 -6.42 7.42 -0.48
N TYR A 296 -6.22 6.17 -0.08
CA TYR A 296 -4.89 5.71 0.33
C TYR A 296 -3.86 5.81 -0.81
N TRP A 297 -4.30 5.71 -2.06
CA TRP A 297 -3.45 5.53 -3.23
C TRP A 297 -2.98 6.83 -3.87
N ASN A 298 -3.83 7.86 -3.84
CA ASN A 298 -3.59 9.13 -4.55
C ASN A 298 -3.17 10.30 -3.64
N ARG A 299 -2.97 10.03 -2.34
CA ARG A 299 -2.64 11.04 -1.32
C ARG A 299 -1.48 11.98 -1.67
N PHE A 300 -0.51 11.52 -2.45
CA PHE A 300 0.68 12.30 -2.85
C PHE A 300 0.69 12.66 -4.34
N GLU A 301 -0.44 12.49 -5.02
CA GLU A 301 -0.58 12.90 -6.42
C GLU A 301 -0.89 14.40 -6.50
N SER A 302 -0.36 15.05 -7.54
CA SER A 302 -0.55 16.48 -7.75
C SER A 302 -2.02 16.77 -8.09
N GLY A 303 -2.60 17.81 -7.49
CA GLY A 303 -3.99 18.22 -7.71
C GLY A 303 -5.03 17.43 -6.93
N VAL A 304 -4.63 16.39 -6.18
CA VAL A 304 -5.55 15.66 -5.30
C VAL A 304 -5.82 16.46 -4.04
N LYS A 305 -7.11 16.73 -3.77
CA LYS A 305 -7.54 17.34 -2.52
C LYS A 305 -7.26 16.41 -1.34
N ASN A 306 -6.79 17.01 -0.25
CA ASN A 306 -6.43 16.30 0.97
C ASN A 306 -6.96 17.04 2.18
N GLU A 307 -8.21 17.49 2.13
CA GLU A 307 -8.84 18.26 3.21
C GLU A 307 -9.38 17.30 4.27
N ILE A 308 -9.51 17.75 5.53
CA ILE A 308 -10.27 17.02 6.54
C ILE A 308 -11.75 17.18 6.23
N ILE A 309 -12.46 16.07 6.00
CA ILE A 309 -13.88 16.09 5.60
C ILE A 309 -14.82 15.62 6.71
N LYS A 310 -14.31 14.89 7.70
CA LYS A 310 -15.12 14.38 8.80
C LYS A 310 -14.29 14.07 10.03
N LEU A 311 -14.85 14.40 11.18
CA LEU A 311 -14.40 13.96 12.49
C LEU A 311 -15.46 13.03 13.08
N ALA A 312 -15.03 11.93 13.69
CA ALA A 312 -15.97 11.02 14.36
C ALA A 312 -15.35 10.43 15.63
N LEU A 313 -16.14 10.41 16.69
CA LEU A 313 -15.83 9.64 17.88
C LEU A 313 -16.42 8.24 17.71
N ILE A 314 -15.57 7.22 17.72
CA ILE A 314 -15.96 5.81 17.61
C ILE A 314 -15.77 5.16 18.97
N THR A 315 -16.85 4.60 19.50
CA THR A 315 -16.88 3.82 20.74
C THR A 315 -17.28 2.39 20.42
N CYS A 316 -16.85 1.44 21.26
CA CYS A 316 -17.25 0.03 21.20
C CYS A 316 -18.09 -0.34 22.41
#